data_AF-A0A2V7GJI5-F1
#
_entry.id   AF-A0A2V7GJI5-F1
#
_cell.length_a   1.000
_cell.length_b   1.000
_cell.length_c   1.000
_cell.angle_alpha   90.00
_cell.angle_beta   90.00
_cell.angle_gamma   90.00
#
_symmetry.space_group_name_H-M   'P 1'
#
loop_
_entity.id
_entity.type
_entity.pdbx_description
1 polymer ?
#
loop_
_entity_poly.entity_id
_entity_poly.type
_entity_poly.pdbx_seq_one_letter_code
_entity_poly.pdbx_strand_id
1 'polypeptide(L)'
;MNTEREQHDDGHRPSRDGRAGAGHATATLTRDPVCGMGVVPGEAAGGSGAHRGHTYWFCSPGCREKFVAEPDRYLAPVPASPAAAAGAVDERIYTCPMHPEVRQKGPGFCPKCGMALEPEAPSIEDVSLADLLVGRAADRLRRVSVVRGGMVAAR
;
A
#
# COMPACT_ATOMS: atom_id res chain seq x y z
N MET A 1 -53.61 54.17 4.67
CA MET A 1 -53.52 52.85 5.32
C MET A 1 -52.23 52.19 4.84
N ASN A 2 -51.13 52.43 5.56
CA ASN A 2 -49.78 51.94 5.25
C ASN A 2 -49.29 51.12 6.45
N THR A 3 -49.24 49.80 6.29
CA THR A 3 -48.70 48.77 7.22
C THR A 3 -48.45 47.56 6.28
N GLU A 4 -47.33 46.84 6.21
CA GLU A 4 -46.28 46.54 7.17
C GLU A 4 -44.89 46.65 6.53
N ARG A 5 -43.97 47.23 7.30
CA ARG A 5 -42.52 47.18 7.11
C ARG A 5 -42.05 45.92 7.84
N GLU A 6 -41.85 44.83 7.10
CA GLU A 6 -41.40 43.55 7.66
C GLU A 6 -39.99 43.71 8.23
N GLN A 7 -39.90 43.48 9.54
CA GLN A 7 -38.69 43.57 10.33
C GLN A 7 -38.05 42.18 10.38
N HIS A 8 -36.89 42.03 9.74
CA HIS A 8 -36.01 40.89 9.97
C HIS A 8 -34.69 41.43 10.53
N ASP A 9 -34.65 41.53 11.86
CA ASP A 9 -33.44 41.67 12.66
C ASP A 9 -33.17 40.31 13.31
N ASP A 10 -32.32 39.52 12.66
CA ASP A 10 -31.76 38.29 13.23
C ASP A 10 -30.23 38.43 13.23
N GLY A 11 -29.75 39.31 14.09
CA GLY A 11 -28.33 39.50 14.37
C GLY A 11 -27.74 38.27 15.06
N HIS A 12 -27.31 37.27 14.29
CA HIS A 12 -26.49 36.18 14.80
C HIS A 12 -25.00 36.43 14.52
N ARG A 13 -24.31 36.95 15.53
CA ARG A 13 -22.85 37.11 15.59
C ARG A 13 -22.23 35.78 16.02
N PRO A 14 -21.14 35.34 15.36
CA PRO A 14 -20.00 34.95 16.20
C PRO A 14 -18.70 35.67 15.80
N SER A 15 -18.16 36.41 16.77
CA SER A 15 -16.74 36.77 16.80
C SER A 15 -15.93 35.49 16.89
N ARG A 16 -14.99 35.29 15.95
CA ARG A 16 -13.92 34.30 16.08
C ARG A 16 -12.57 35.00 16.02
N ASP A 17 -12.37 35.92 16.96
CA ASP A 17 -11.05 36.33 17.41
C ASP A 17 -10.59 35.31 18.44
N GLY A 18 -9.79 34.33 18.00
CA GLY A 18 -9.42 33.20 18.85
C GLY A 18 -8.37 32.33 18.19
N ARG A 19 -7.20 32.91 17.94
CA ARG A 19 -5.97 32.21 17.58
C ARG A 19 -5.61 31.23 18.71
N ALA A 20 -5.97 29.96 18.55
CA ALA A 20 -5.33 28.85 19.24
C ALA A 20 -4.42 28.14 18.23
N GLY A 21 -3.26 28.75 17.98
CA GLY A 21 -2.14 28.03 17.38
C GLY A 21 -1.63 27.04 18.41
N ALA A 22 -2.25 25.86 18.47
CA ALA A 22 -1.73 24.73 19.21
C ALA A 22 -0.33 24.42 18.66
N GLY A 23 0.66 24.50 19.55
CA GLY A 23 2.03 24.16 19.24
C GLY A 23 2.04 22.75 18.66
N HIS A 24 2.56 22.63 17.45
CA HIS A 24 2.88 21.34 16.88
C HIS A 24 4.15 20.87 17.57
N ALA A 25 4.00 20.40 18.80
CA ALA A 25 4.99 19.57 19.45
C ALA A 25 5.29 18.40 18.51
N THR A 26 6.54 17.95 18.50
CA THR A 26 7.12 16.91 17.64
C THR A 26 6.54 15.52 17.93
N ALA A 27 5.21 15.42 18.03
CA ALA A 27 4.48 14.19 18.27
C ALA A 27 4.55 13.33 17.01
N THR A 28 4.91 12.06 17.18
CA THR A 28 4.86 11.07 16.11
C THR A 28 3.42 10.98 15.59
N LEU A 29 3.18 11.59 14.43
CA LEU A 29 1.89 11.57 13.77
C LEU A 29 1.61 10.14 13.29
N THR A 30 0.51 9.57 13.75
CA THR A 30 0.01 8.31 13.21
C THR A 30 -0.94 8.61 12.05
N ARG A 31 -0.97 7.74 11.05
CA ARG A 31 -1.77 7.97 9.85
C ARG A 31 -3.19 7.42 10.03
N ASP A 32 -4.20 8.23 9.71
CA ASP A 32 -5.59 7.77 9.62
C ASP A 32 -5.72 6.81 8.42
N PRO A 33 -6.17 5.55 8.63
CA PRO A 33 -6.26 4.54 7.57
C PRO A 33 -7.34 4.85 6.52
N VAL A 34 -8.31 5.73 6.81
CA VAL A 34 -9.41 6.07 5.90
C VAL A 34 -9.04 7.15 4.91
N CYS A 35 -8.39 8.22 5.39
CA CYS A 35 -8.08 9.40 4.57
C CYS A 35 -6.59 9.67 4.39
N GLY A 36 -5.74 9.04 5.19
CA GLY A 36 -4.30 9.25 5.13
C GLY A 36 -3.78 10.50 5.82
N MET A 37 -4.63 11.23 6.53
CA MET A 37 -4.24 12.41 7.30
C MET A 37 -3.40 12.01 8.52
N GLY A 38 -2.34 12.77 8.78
CA GLY A 38 -1.56 12.62 10.01
C GLY A 38 -2.35 13.13 11.21
N VAL A 39 -2.55 12.28 12.21
CA VAL A 39 -3.24 12.63 13.45
C VAL A 39 -2.34 12.38 14.64
N VAL A 40 -2.48 13.22 15.66
CA VAL A 40 -1.77 13.04 16.92
C VAL A 40 -2.54 11.99 17.75
N PRO A 41 -1.92 10.85 18.10
CA PRO A 41 -2.58 9.85 18.94
C PRO A 41 -2.90 10.47 20.31
N GLY A 42 -4.15 10.33 20.77
CA GLY A 42 -4.64 10.93 22.01
C GLY A 42 -5.39 12.26 21.83
N GLU A 43 -5.13 13.01 20.75
CA GLU A 43 -5.71 14.34 20.50
C GLU A 43 -6.53 14.40 19.20
N ALA A 44 -6.74 13.26 18.56
CA ALA A 44 -7.43 13.18 17.29
C ALA A 44 -8.91 13.60 17.42
N ALA A 45 -9.34 14.59 16.62
CA ALA A 45 -10.69 15.14 16.66
C ALA A 45 -11.78 14.09 16.29
N GLY A 46 -11.43 13.04 15.55
CA GLY A 46 -12.31 11.91 15.26
C GLY A 46 -12.35 10.82 16.34
N GLY A 47 -11.56 10.95 17.40
CA GLY A 47 -11.40 9.94 18.43
C GLY A 47 -10.59 8.73 17.97
N SER A 48 -10.72 7.62 18.72
CA SER A 48 -10.05 6.35 18.46
C SER A 48 -11.04 5.22 18.18
N GLY A 49 -10.55 4.15 17.57
CA GLY A 49 -11.30 2.92 17.34
C GLY A 49 -10.37 1.72 17.40
N ALA A 50 -10.81 0.66 18.09
CA ALA A 50 -10.04 -0.56 18.23
C ALA A 50 -10.46 -1.59 17.17
N HIS A 51 -9.50 -2.20 16.48
CA HIS A 51 -9.75 -3.32 15.58
C HIS A 51 -8.59 -4.32 15.62
N ARG A 52 -8.88 -5.62 15.75
CA ARG A 52 -7.86 -6.70 15.85
C ARG A 52 -6.80 -6.44 16.95
N GLY A 53 -7.18 -5.80 18.05
CA GLY A 53 -6.26 -5.47 19.15
C GLY A 53 -5.36 -4.24 18.89
N HIS A 54 -5.53 -3.55 17.75
CA HIS A 54 -4.83 -2.30 17.44
C HIS A 54 -5.75 -1.10 17.62
N THR A 55 -5.25 -0.05 18.26
CA THR A 55 -5.95 1.24 18.38
C THR A 55 -5.60 2.13 17.20
N TYR A 56 -6.59 2.47 16.39
CA TYR A 56 -6.49 3.41 15.28
C TYR A 56 -7.05 4.78 15.68
N TRP A 57 -6.50 5.83 15.09
CA TRP A 57 -6.86 7.22 15.35
C TRP A 57 -7.39 7.87 14.08
N PHE A 58 -8.43 8.69 14.21
CA PHE A 58 -9.15 9.26 13.07
C PHE A 58 -9.18 10.78 13.09
N CYS A 59 -9.05 11.41 11.92
CA CYS A 59 -9.05 12.87 11.81
C CYS A 59 -10.43 13.48 12.09
N SER A 60 -11.50 12.70 11.88
CA SER A 60 -12.89 13.14 11.99
C SER A 60 -13.82 11.99 12.38
N PRO A 61 -14.98 12.27 13.00
CA PRO A 61 -15.95 11.23 13.35
C PRO A 61 -16.43 10.44 12.13
N GLY A 62 -16.59 11.11 10.97
CA GLY A 62 -16.96 10.45 9.73
C GLY A 62 -15.90 9.47 9.20
N CYS A 63 -14.60 9.67 9.50
CA CYS A 63 -13.57 8.69 9.18
C CYS A 63 -13.66 7.48 10.12
N ARG A 64 -13.87 7.70 11.41
CA ARG A 64 -14.09 6.61 12.38
C ARG A 64 -15.29 5.73 11.99
N GLU A 65 -16.42 6.34 11.61
CA GLU A 65 -17.63 5.59 11.22
C GLU A 65 -17.40 4.71 9.99
N LYS A 66 -16.76 5.25 8.95
CA LYS A 66 -16.39 4.48 7.76
C LYS A 66 -15.48 3.30 8.11
N PHE A 67 -14.47 3.55 8.95
CA PHE A 67 -13.57 2.50 9.41
C PHE A 67 -14.29 1.42 10.21
N VAL A 68 -15.21 1.77 11.10
CA VAL A 68 -15.97 0.78 11.88
C VAL A 68 -16.93 -0.02 10.99
N ALA A 69 -17.49 0.60 9.94
CA ALA A 69 -18.37 -0.08 8.99
C ALA A 69 -17.61 -1.10 8.13
N GLU A 70 -16.42 -0.74 7.63
CA GLU A 70 -15.63 -1.59 6.72
C GLU A 70 -14.14 -1.58 7.07
N PRO A 71 -13.73 -2.07 8.27
CA PRO A 71 -12.34 -1.95 8.73
C PRO A 71 -11.37 -2.72 7.84
N ASP A 72 -11.78 -3.90 7.38
CA ASP A 72 -10.96 -4.74 6.51
C ASP A 72 -10.71 -4.06 5.15
N ARG A 73 -11.59 -3.16 4.67
CA ARG A 73 -11.37 -2.40 3.42
C ARG A 73 -10.25 -1.36 3.54
N TYR A 74 -10.06 -0.79 4.73
CA TYR A 74 -9.03 0.22 5.00
C TYR A 74 -7.73 -0.39 5.55
N LEU A 75 -7.82 -1.60 6.12
CA LEU A 75 -6.68 -2.35 6.64
C LEU A 75 -6.16 -3.41 5.68
N ALA A 76 -6.97 -3.84 4.71
CA ALA A 76 -6.49 -4.66 3.62
C ALA A 76 -5.38 -3.86 2.93
N PRO A 77 -4.16 -4.41 2.83
CA PRO A 77 -3.24 -3.87 1.87
C PRO A 77 -3.96 -3.95 0.53
N VAL A 78 -4.29 -2.80 -0.07
CA VAL A 78 -4.37 -2.72 -1.52
C VAL A 78 -3.12 -3.45 -1.99
N PRO A 79 -3.23 -4.55 -2.77
CA PRO A 79 -2.08 -5.39 -3.10
C PRO A 79 -0.99 -4.44 -3.54
N ALA A 80 0.10 -4.45 -2.76
CA ALA A 80 1.11 -3.43 -2.81
C ALA A 80 1.48 -3.23 -4.28
N SER A 81 1.14 -2.05 -4.81
CA SER A 81 1.86 -1.53 -5.94
C SER A 81 3.35 -1.63 -5.55
N PRO A 82 4.23 -2.19 -6.39
CA PRO A 82 5.53 -2.76 -6.00
C PRO A 82 6.56 -1.76 -5.43
N ALA A 83 6.15 -0.55 -5.05
CA ALA A 83 6.99 0.47 -4.43
C ALA A 83 7.36 0.20 -2.96
N ALA A 84 6.77 -0.80 -2.29
CA ALA A 84 7.08 -1.15 -0.89
C ALA A 84 7.86 -2.46 -0.71
N ALA A 85 8.23 -3.15 -1.80
CA ALA A 85 9.13 -4.31 -1.77
C ALA A 85 10.58 -3.87 -2.04
N ALA A 86 11.13 -2.99 -1.21
CA ALA A 86 12.57 -2.84 -1.12
C ALA A 86 13.14 -4.12 -0.50
N GLY A 87 13.52 -5.10 -1.34
CA GLY A 87 14.23 -6.29 -0.87
C GLY A 87 14.01 -7.60 -1.64
N ALA A 88 13.25 -7.64 -2.73
CA ALA A 88 13.41 -8.75 -3.68
C ALA A 88 14.71 -8.49 -4.44
N VAL A 89 15.78 -9.23 -4.09
CA VAL A 89 17.10 -9.13 -4.71
C VAL A 89 17.03 -9.58 -6.17
N ASP A 90 16.63 -8.67 -7.05
CA ASP A 90 16.80 -8.87 -8.47
C ASP A 90 18.30 -8.68 -8.77
N GLU A 91 19.00 -9.77 -9.09
CA GLU A 91 20.45 -9.73 -9.35
C GLU A 91 20.81 -9.02 -10.67
N ARG A 92 19.82 -8.55 -11.43
CA ARG A 92 20.06 -7.74 -12.63
C ARG A 92 20.65 -6.39 -12.25
N ILE A 93 21.42 -5.84 -13.18
CA ILE A 93 21.95 -4.50 -13.07
C ILE A 93 20.87 -3.51 -13.49
N TYR A 94 20.61 -2.51 -12.65
CA TYR A 94 19.69 -1.42 -12.93
C TYR A 94 20.49 -0.11 -13.07
N THR A 95 20.11 0.70 -14.06
CA THR A 95 20.83 1.91 -14.47
C THR A 95 19.90 3.12 -14.45
N CYS A 96 20.41 4.29 -14.03
CA CYS A 96 19.63 5.54 -14.03
C CYS A 96 19.57 6.17 -15.43
N PRO A 97 18.39 6.60 -15.93
CA PRO A 97 18.26 7.21 -17.26
C PRO A 97 19.00 8.54 -17.41
N MET A 98 19.21 9.27 -16.31
CA MET A 98 19.93 10.56 -16.31
C MET A 98 21.41 10.44 -15.92
N HIS A 99 21.79 9.35 -15.25
CA HIS A 99 23.13 9.15 -14.71
C HIS A 99 23.57 7.71 -15.01
N PRO A 100 23.98 7.40 -16.25
CA PRO A 100 24.30 6.03 -16.67
C PRO A 100 25.47 5.40 -15.88
N GLU A 101 26.28 6.22 -15.21
CA GLU A 101 27.33 5.76 -14.28
C GLU A 101 26.77 5.10 -13.00
N VAL A 102 25.50 5.36 -12.67
CA VAL A 102 24.83 4.77 -11.50
C VAL A 102 24.25 3.42 -11.92
N ARG A 103 25.00 2.36 -11.60
CA ARG A 103 24.62 0.95 -11.83
C ARG A 103 24.55 0.22 -10.48
N GLN A 104 23.41 -0.39 -10.17
CA GLN A 104 23.19 -1.06 -8.88
C GLN A 104 22.51 -2.42 -9.09
N LYS A 105 22.71 -3.35 -8.15
CA LYS A 105 22.00 -4.64 -8.16
C LYS A 105 20.61 -4.44 -7.57
N GLY A 106 19.58 -4.76 -8.35
CA GLY A 106 18.19 -4.68 -7.94
C GLY A 106 17.52 -3.30 -8.16
N PRO A 107 16.18 -3.27 -8.06
CA PRO A 107 15.43 -2.05 -8.23
C PRO A 107 15.73 -1.05 -7.09
N GLY A 108 15.74 0.24 -7.42
CA GLY A 108 16.06 1.29 -6.45
C GLY A 108 15.92 2.69 -7.01
N PHE A 109 16.34 3.67 -6.21
CA PHE A 109 16.38 5.08 -6.59
C PHE A 109 17.82 5.56 -6.76
N CYS A 110 18.06 6.36 -7.78
CA CYS A 110 19.36 6.95 -8.06
C CYS A 110 19.77 7.93 -6.95
N PRO A 111 20.92 7.74 -6.27
CA PRO A 111 21.38 8.65 -5.22
C PRO A 111 21.83 10.02 -5.76
N LYS A 112 22.02 10.16 -7.08
CA LYS A 112 22.39 11.44 -7.70
C LYS A 112 21.18 12.34 -7.99
N CYS A 113 20.03 11.77 -8.36
CA CYS A 113 18.86 12.56 -8.81
C CYS A 113 17.49 12.11 -8.30
N GLY A 114 17.42 11.00 -7.54
CA GLY A 114 16.18 10.50 -6.96
C GLY A 114 15.24 9.80 -7.94
N MET A 115 15.58 9.66 -9.22
CA MET A 115 14.77 8.89 -10.18
C MET A 115 14.90 7.38 -9.95
N ALA A 116 13.87 6.62 -10.33
CA ALA A 116 13.90 5.16 -10.31
C ALA A 116 14.94 4.61 -11.30
N LEU A 117 15.65 3.55 -10.91
CA LEU A 117 16.57 2.83 -11.79
C LEU A 117 15.80 1.86 -12.70
N GLU A 118 16.21 1.76 -13.97
CA GLU A 118 15.62 0.86 -14.96
C GLU A 118 16.51 -0.37 -15.19
N PRO A 119 15.94 -1.57 -15.42
CA PRO A 119 16.75 -2.78 -15.62
C PRO A 119 17.55 -2.71 -16.92
N GLU A 120 18.83 -3.00 -16.84
CA GLU A 120 19.70 -3.22 -18.00
C GLU A 120 19.35 -4.61 -18.56
N ALA A 121 18.92 -4.66 -19.83
CA ALA A 121 18.63 -5.92 -20.49
C ALA A 121 19.92 -6.76 -20.60
N PRO A 122 19.91 -8.05 -20.22
CA PRO A 122 21.09 -8.89 -20.42
C PRO A 122 21.39 -8.99 -21.92
N SER A 123 22.63 -8.68 -22.29
CA SER A 123 23.14 -8.93 -23.64
C SER A 123 23.08 -10.44 -23.92
N ILE A 124 22.48 -10.83 -25.05
CA ILE A 124 22.13 -12.22 -25.41
C ILE A 124 23.39 -13.09 -25.71
N GLU A 125 24.57 -12.66 -25.30
CA GLU A 125 25.84 -13.34 -25.60
C GLU A 125 26.30 -14.31 -24.49
N ASP A 126 25.61 -14.38 -23.35
CA ASP A 126 25.92 -15.31 -22.24
C ASP A 126 24.84 -16.38 -21.98
N VAL A 127 23.76 -16.44 -22.78
CA VAL A 127 22.89 -17.61 -22.78
C VAL A 127 23.58 -18.71 -23.57
N SER A 128 24.36 -19.49 -22.83
CA SER A 128 25.20 -20.56 -23.33
C SER A 128 24.50 -21.34 -24.45
N LEU A 129 25.18 -21.38 -25.60
CA LEU A 129 25.03 -22.34 -26.69
C LEU A 129 24.82 -23.80 -26.19
N ALA A 130 25.12 -24.09 -24.91
CA ALA A 130 24.82 -25.34 -24.23
C ALA A 130 23.32 -25.66 -24.10
N ASP A 131 22.43 -24.69 -23.89
CA ASP A 131 20.98 -24.95 -23.72
C ASP A 131 20.29 -25.38 -25.03
N LEU A 132 20.84 -24.94 -26.17
CA LEU A 132 20.33 -25.33 -27.49
C LEU A 132 20.96 -26.63 -28.03
N LEU A 133 21.97 -27.19 -27.35
CA LEU A 133 22.65 -28.43 -27.76
C LEU A 133 22.32 -29.65 -26.87
N VAL A 134 21.81 -29.47 -25.64
CA VAL A 134 21.31 -30.58 -24.81
C VAL A 134 19.84 -30.84 -25.10
N GLY A 135 19.59 -31.61 -26.16
CA GLY A 135 18.25 -32.04 -26.56
C GLY A 135 17.51 -32.89 -25.52
N ARG A 136 16.17 -32.82 -25.60
CA ARG A 136 15.15 -33.78 -25.09
C ARG A 136 15.11 -34.07 -23.57
N ALA A 137 14.01 -33.63 -22.95
CA ALA A 137 13.22 -34.49 -22.05
C ALA A 137 11.74 -34.02 -22.02
N ALA A 138 11.03 -34.24 -23.12
CA ALA A 138 9.57 -34.37 -23.06
C ALA A 138 9.24 -35.69 -22.33
N ASP A 139 9.24 -35.70 -21.00
CA ASP A 139 8.73 -36.81 -20.18
C ASP A 139 7.84 -36.27 -19.05
N ARG A 140 6.57 -36.04 -19.38
CA ARG A 140 5.44 -35.73 -18.49
C ARG A 140 4.22 -36.23 -19.28
N LEU A 141 3.38 -37.19 -18.87
CA LEU A 141 2.92 -37.59 -17.55
C LEU A 141 2.42 -39.05 -17.62
N ARG A 142 3.01 -39.93 -16.81
CA ARG A 142 2.40 -41.19 -16.36
C ARG A 142 1.03 -40.91 -15.73
N ARG A 143 -0.05 -41.46 -16.30
CA ARG A 143 -1.37 -41.49 -15.66
C ARG A 143 -1.30 -42.34 -14.39
N VAL A 144 -1.55 -41.70 -13.26
CA VAL A 144 -1.94 -42.37 -12.01
C VAL A 144 -3.30 -43.02 -12.27
N SER A 145 -3.32 -44.33 -12.50
CA SER A 145 -4.56 -45.12 -12.48
C SER A 145 -4.81 -45.59 -11.05
N VAL A 146 -5.88 -45.05 -10.49
CA VAL A 146 -6.48 -45.30 -9.18
C VAL A 146 -6.61 -46.80 -8.87
N VAL A 147 -6.24 -47.15 -7.63
CA VAL A 147 -6.51 -48.41 -6.95
C VAL A 147 -8.01 -48.60 -6.73
N ARG A 148 -8.55 -49.72 -7.19
CA ARG A 148 -9.81 -50.35 -6.73
C ARG A 148 -9.64 -51.82 -7.14
N GLY A 149 -9.10 -52.70 -6.31
CA GLY A 149 -9.64 -53.12 -5.03
C GLY A 149 -10.41 -54.42 -5.26
N GLY A 150 -9.87 -55.55 -4.78
CA GLY A 150 -10.62 -56.80 -4.62
C GLY A 150 -10.10 -58.00 -5.40
N MET A 151 -8.98 -58.58 -4.96
CA MET A 151 -8.61 -59.97 -5.25
C MET A 151 -8.80 -60.76 -3.96
N VAL A 152 -9.78 -61.68 -3.91
CA VAL A 152 -9.79 -62.79 -2.95
C VAL A 152 -10.10 -64.05 -3.75
N ALA A 153 -9.07 -64.88 -3.88
CA ALA A 153 -9.12 -66.25 -4.36
C ALA A 153 -9.36 -67.20 -3.18
N ALA A 154 -10.07 -68.31 -3.44
CA ALA A 154 -10.05 -69.62 -2.76
C ALA A 154 -11.40 -70.31 -3.04
N ARG A 155 -11.54 -71.58 -3.42
CA ARG A 155 -10.69 -72.75 -3.61
C ARG A 155 -11.48 -73.73 -4.49
#